data_AF-A0A821W8V8-F1
#
_entry.id   AF-A0A821W8V8-F1
#
_cell.length_a   1.000
_cell.length_b   1.000
_cell.length_c   1.000
_cell.angle_alpha   90.00
_cell.angle_beta   90.00
_cell.angle_gamma   90.00
#
_symmetry.space_group_name_H-M   'P 1'
#
loop_
_entity.id
_entity.type
_entity.pdbx_description
1 polymer ?
#
loop_
_entity_poly.entity_id
_entity_poly.type
_entity_poly.pdbx_seq_one_letter_code
_entity_poly.pdbx_strand_id
1 'polypeptide(L)'
;EYDPEVIVKVIDSLRLLLYDDNVLVQKKLIVSMITIYRLTLKCLSKSRLVDENVRCMSESINNMNIHIIAMLDSDNDGVRTVAIQFIEMLALVLSQRTQNSIVPSSNEQDFSLNLLEDDH
;
A
#
# COMPACT_ATOMS: atom_id res chain seq x y z
N GLU A 1 -10.47 10.58 -8.64
CA GLU A 1 -10.33 9.21 -9.20
C GLU A 1 -8.86 8.83 -9.11
N TYR A 2 -8.52 7.58 -8.78
CA TYR A 2 -7.12 7.14 -8.70
C TYR A 2 -6.65 6.78 -10.10
N ASP A 3 -5.53 7.36 -10.53
CA ASP A 3 -4.92 7.10 -11.83
C ASP A 3 -3.52 6.50 -11.61
N PRO A 4 -3.30 5.22 -11.95
CA PRO A 4 -1.99 4.58 -11.87
C PRO A 4 -0.88 5.35 -12.60
N GLU A 5 -1.20 6.02 -13.71
CA GLU A 5 -0.20 6.78 -14.47
C GLU A 5 0.37 7.95 -13.66
N VAL A 6 -0.42 8.51 -12.74
CA VAL A 6 0.07 9.55 -11.82
C VAL A 6 1.08 8.96 -10.85
N ILE A 7 0.79 7.77 -10.29
CA ILE A 7 1.72 7.11 -9.36
C ILE A 7 3.01 6.70 -10.07
N VAL A 8 2.94 6.18 -11.29
CA VAL A 8 4.13 5.90 -12.13
C VAL A 8 5.05 7.12 -12.20
N LYS A 9 4.50 8.33 -12.35
CA LYS A 9 5.28 9.58 -12.48
C LYS A 9 5.90 10.07 -11.17
N VAL A 10 5.39 9.64 -10.01
CA VAL A 10 5.83 10.16 -8.70
C VAL A 10 6.44 9.10 -7.79
N ILE A 11 6.46 7.83 -8.19
CA ILE A 11 6.88 6.72 -7.32
C ILE A 11 8.32 6.88 -6.82
N ASP A 12 9.24 7.38 -7.66
CA ASP A 12 10.61 7.65 -7.24
C ASP A 12 10.69 8.76 -6.19
N SER A 13 9.91 9.83 -6.35
CA SER A 13 9.82 10.90 -5.36
C SER A 13 9.25 10.40 -4.04
N LEU A 14 8.22 9.55 -4.08
CA LEU A 14 7.67 8.91 -2.88
C LEU A 14 8.71 8.01 -2.22
N ARG A 15 9.47 7.24 -2.98
CA ARG A 15 10.56 6.43 -2.46
C ARG A 15 11.59 7.31 -1.75
N LEU A 16 12.03 8.41 -2.35
CA LEU A 16 13.00 9.32 -1.71
C LEU A 16 12.50 9.87 -0.36
N LEU A 17 11.21 10.24 -0.27
CA LEU A 17 10.61 10.70 0.98
C LEU A 17 10.60 9.62 2.09
N LEU A 18 10.65 8.34 1.74
CA LEU A 18 10.69 7.25 2.71
C LEU A 18 12.05 7.16 3.40
N TYR A 19 13.11 7.52 2.69
CA TYR A 19 14.49 7.53 3.17
C TYR A 19 14.90 8.90 3.73
N ASP A 20 13.97 9.84 3.90
CA ASP A 20 14.26 11.16 4.45
C ASP A 20 14.70 11.06 5.92
N ASP A 21 15.72 11.83 6.33
CA ASP A 21 16.21 11.83 7.71
C ASP A 21 15.17 12.34 8.72
N ASN A 22 14.20 13.13 8.25
CA ASN A 22 13.15 13.65 9.09
C ASN A 22 12.05 12.61 9.31
N VAL A 23 11.98 12.09 10.53
CA VAL A 23 10.94 11.14 10.96
C VAL A 23 9.51 11.65 10.75
N LEU A 24 9.26 12.96 10.68
CA LEU A 24 7.94 13.51 10.35
C LEU A 24 7.57 13.25 8.89
N VAL A 25 8.54 13.35 7.98
CA VAL A 25 8.38 13.07 6.55
C VAL A 25 8.13 11.58 6.36
N GLN A 26 8.96 10.73 6.98
CA GLN A 26 8.79 9.28 6.96
C GLN A 26 7.39 8.86 7.45
N LYS A 27 6.98 9.35 8.64
CA LYS A 27 5.65 9.04 9.18
C LYS A 27 4.52 9.48 8.26
N LYS A 28 4.62 10.68 7.69
CA LYS A 28 3.60 11.20 6.77
C LYS A 28 3.49 10.32 5.54
N LEU A 29 4.62 9.89 4.98
CA LEU A 29 4.63 9.01 3.84
C LEU A 29 4.08 7.62 4.17
N ILE A 30 4.44 7.02 5.30
CA ILE A 30 3.91 5.71 5.72
C ILE A 30 2.38 5.76 5.79
N VAL A 31 1.83 6.81 6.39
CA VAL A 31 0.38 7.04 6.45
C VAL A 31 -0.21 7.19 5.04
N SER A 32 0.46 7.91 4.12
CA SER A 32 0.02 8.01 2.72
C SER A 32 0.06 6.67 1.99
N MET A 33 1.06 5.82 2.27
CA MET A 33 1.19 4.49 1.67
C MET A 33 0.04 3.55 2.02
N ILE A 34 -0.63 3.76 3.18
CA ILE A 34 -1.88 3.04 3.53
C ILE A 34 -2.94 3.24 2.43
N THR A 35 -3.15 4.49 2.01
CA THR A 35 -4.13 4.82 0.99
C THR A 35 -3.66 4.43 -0.40
N ILE A 36 -2.40 4.73 -0.74
CA ILE A 36 -1.83 4.43 -2.06
C ILE A 36 -1.88 2.93 -2.34
N TYR A 37 -1.51 2.09 -1.37
CA TYR A 37 -1.51 0.64 -1.57
C TYR A 37 -2.92 0.06 -1.78
N ARG A 38 -3.91 0.48 -0.98
CA ARG A 38 -5.33 0.08 -1.17
C ARG A 38 -5.84 0.41 -2.57
N LEU A 39 -5.56 1.63 -3.03
CA LEU A 39 -6.01 2.10 -4.34
C LEU A 39 -5.26 1.41 -5.48
N THR A 40 -3.96 1.18 -5.32
CA THR A 40 -3.13 0.43 -6.27
C THR A 40 -3.69 -0.98 -6.46
N LEU A 41 -3.90 -1.74 -5.38
CA LEU A 41 -4.43 -3.10 -5.47
C LEU A 41 -5.80 -3.13 -6.13
N LYS A 42 -6.73 -2.25 -5.72
CA LYS A 42 -8.06 -2.16 -6.33
C LYS A 42 -8.03 -1.86 -7.82
N CYS A 43 -7.05 -1.07 -8.27
CA CYS A 43 -6.89 -0.75 -9.68
C CYS A 43 -6.27 -1.92 -10.46
N LEU A 44 -5.19 -2.50 -9.93
CA LEU A 44 -4.50 -3.62 -10.57
C LEU A 44 -5.37 -4.87 -10.66
N SER A 45 -6.20 -5.15 -9.64
CA SER A 45 -7.12 -6.31 -9.65
C SER A 45 -8.19 -6.23 -10.74
N LYS A 46 -8.43 -5.05 -11.33
CA LYS A 46 -9.39 -4.84 -12.42
C LYS A 46 -8.71 -4.74 -13.78
N SER A 47 -7.40 -4.54 -13.81
CA SER A 47 -6.67 -4.42 -15.07
C SER A 47 -6.27 -5.81 -15.57
N ARG A 48 -6.61 -6.12 -16.82
CA ARG A 48 -6.18 -7.35 -17.51
C ARG A 48 -4.86 -7.21 -18.26
N LEU A 49 -4.42 -5.97 -18.47
CA LEU A 49 -3.19 -5.66 -19.20
C LEU A 49 -2.34 -4.76 -18.31
N VAL A 50 -1.22 -5.28 -17.84
CA VAL A 50 -0.21 -4.54 -17.09
C VAL A 50 0.93 -4.26 -18.05
N ASP A 51 1.12 -2.99 -18.39
CA ASP A 51 2.28 -2.57 -19.17
C ASP A 51 3.57 -2.56 -18.31
N GLU A 52 4.70 -2.34 -18.96
CA GLU A 52 6.01 -2.32 -18.29
C GLU A 52 6.09 -1.27 -17.17
N ASN A 53 5.52 -0.08 -17.40
CA ASN A 53 5.60 1.03 -16.46
C ASN A 53 4.81 0.72 -15.18
N VAL A 54 3.61 0.18 -15.34
CA VAL A 54 2.76 -0.25 -14.21
C VAL A 54 3.41 -1.42 -13.48
N ARG A 55 4.10 -2.33 -14.18
CA ARG A 55 4.87 -3.41 -13.54
C ARG A 55 6.01 -2.86 -12.68
N CYS A 56 6.82 -1.96 -13.21
CA CYS A 56 7.91 -1.31 -12.47
C CYS A 56 7.40 -0.49 -11.28
N MET A 57 6.27 0.20 -11.43
CA MET A 57 5.61 0.91 -10.34
C MET A 57 5.16 -0.07 -9.25
N SER A 58 4.54 -1.19 -9.61
CA SER A 58 4.09 -2.21 -8.65
C SER A 58 5.27 -2.83 -7.88
N GLU A 59 6.37 -3.14 -8.58
CA GLU A 59 7.61 -3.61 -7.95
C GLU A 59 8.19 -2.57 -6.99
N SER A 60 8.20 -1.30 -7.39
CA SER A 60 8.68 -0.20 -6.54
C SER A 60 7.82 -0.03 -5.28
N ILE A 61 6.50 -0.11 -5.40
CA ILE A 61 5.57 -0.11 -4.27
C ILE A 61 5.85 -1.30 -3.35
N ASN A 62 6.04 -2.50 -3.90
CA ASN A 62 6.35 -3.69 -3.10
C ASN A 62 7.66 -3.53 -2.31
N ASN A 63 8.70 -2.97 -2.94
CA ASN A 63 9.96 -2.66 -2.26
C ASN A 63 9.78 -1.63 -1.14
N MET A 64 8.96 -0.60 -1.36
CA MET A 64 8.61 0.36 -0.31
C MET A 64 7.84 -0.32 0.84
N ASN A 65 6.92 -1.23 0.54
CA ASN A 65 6.19 -1.98 1.57
C ASN A 65 7.13 -2.81 2.45
N ILE A 66 8.08 -3.53 1.83
CA ILE A 66 9.11 -4.30 2.56
C ILE A 66 9.93 -3.38 3.47
N HIS A 67 10.29 -2.20 2.98
CA HIS A 67 11.01 -1.23 3.79
C HIS A 67 10.18 -0.75 4.99
N ILE A 68 8.90 -0.40 4.79
CA ILE A 68 8.00 0.02 5.88
C ILE A 68 7.83 -1.10 6.91
N ILE A 69 7.76 -2.36 6.50
CA ILE A 69 7.71 -3.51 7.41
C ILE A 69 8.98 -3.55 8.28
N ALA A 70 10.16 -3.34 7.69
CA ALA A 70 11.42 -3.29 8.44
C ALA A 70 11.49 -2.08 9.41
N MET A 71 10.74 -1.01 9.16
CA MET A 71 10.66 0.14 10.07
C MET A 71 9.91 -0.16 11.37
N LEU A 72 9.33 -1.36 11.56
CA LEU A 72 8.88 -1.83 12.87
C LEU A 72 10.00 -1.85 13.91
N ASP A 73 11.24 -2.06 13.47
CA ASP A 73 12.43 -2.05 14.33
C ASP A 73 13.05 -0.66 14.48
N SER A 74 12.36 0.41 14.03
CA SER A 74 12.84 1.78 14.18
C SER A 74 12.99 2.17 15.66
N ASP A 75 14.04 2.92 15.99
CA ASP A 75 14.19 3.52 17.33
C ASP A 75 13.12 4.58 17.64
N ASN A 76 12.47 5.14 16.60
CA ASN A 76 11.44 6.15 16.77
C ASN A 76 10.06 5.52 16.99
N ASP A 77 9.48 5.76 18.17
CA ASP A 77 8.17 5.22 18.54
C ASP A 77 7.02 5.66 17.61
N GLY A 78 7.07 6.90 17.13
CA GLY A 78 6.07 7.40 16.19
C GLY A 78 6.14 6.71 14.83
N VAL A 79 7.34 6.33 14.38
CA VAL A 79 7.52 5.55 13.14
C VAL A 79 7.00 4.13 13.33
N ARG A 80 7.36 3.45 14.43
CA ARG A 80 6.84 2.11 14.74
C ARG A 80 5.30 2.11 14.79
N THR A 81 4.70 3.12 15.42
CA THR A 81 3.25 3.26 15.52
C THR A 81 2.57 3.27 14.15
N VAL A 82 3.05 4.09 13.21
CA VAL A 82 2.44 4.15 11.86
C VAL A 82 2.80 2.93 11.00
N ALA A 83 3.95 2.29 11.22
CA ALA A 83 4.30 1.04 10.57
C ALA A 83 3.35 -0.10 10.97
N ILE A 84 2.96 -0.18 12.25
CA ILE A 84 1.94 -1.13 12.72
C ILE A 84 0.61 -0.91 12.00
N GLN A 85 0.15 0.33 11.91
CA GLN A 85 -1.09 0.67 11.17
C GLN A 85 -1.03 0.27 9.70
N PHE A 86 0.15 0.44 9.07
CA PHE A 86 0.38 0.01 7.70
C PHE A 86 0.30 -1.50 7.54
N ILE A 87 0.89 -2.27 8.47
CA ILE A 87 0.83 -3.74 8.45
C ILE A 87 -0.57 -4.27 8.74
N GLU A 88 -1.31 -3.62 9.64
CA GLU A 88 -2.73 -3.91 9.86
C GLU A 88 -3.51 -3.77 8.54
N MET A 89 -3.28 -2.68 7.81
CA MET A 89 -3.85 -2.51 6.48
C MET A 89 -3.45 -3.65 5.53
N LEU A 90 -2.16 -4.01 5.46
CA LEU A 90 -1.69 -5.10 4.61
C LEU A 90 -2.41 -6.41 4.94
N ALA A 91 -2.51 -6.76 6.21
CA ALA A 91 -3.19 -7.97 6.66
C ALA A 91 -4.66 -7.99 6.22
N LEU A 92 -5.35 -6.84 6.27
CA LEU A 92 -6.76 -6.74 5.86
C LEU A 92 -6.94 -6.85 4.34
N VAL A 93 -6.08 -6.23 3.52
CA VAL A 93 -6.25 -6.22 2.06
C VAL A 93 -5.68 -7.48 1.38
N LEU A 94 -4.72 -8.13 2.00
CA LEU A 94 -4.08 -9.37 1.51
C LEU A 94 -4.68 -10.64 2.13
N SER A 95 -5.76 -10.53 2.90
CA SER A 95 -6.55 -11.68 3.36
C SER A 95 -7.91 -11.74 2.68
N GLN A 96 -8.49 -12.94 2.65
CA GLN A 96 -9.85 -13.13 2.15
C GLN A 96 -10.85 -12.71 3.23
N ARG A 97 -11.89 -11.96 2.83
CA ARG A 97 -13.05 -11.74 3.71
C ARG A 97 -13.86 -13.04 3.80
N THR A 98 -14.33 -13.34 4.99
CA THR A 98 -15.22 -14.46 5.28
C THR A 98 -16.60 -13.94 5.68
N GLN A 99 -17.59 -14.83 5.80
CA GLN A 99 -18.93 -14.46 6.26
C GLN A 99 -18.93 -13.86 7.68
N ASN A 100 -17.91 -14.16 8.48
CA ASN A 100 -17.75 -13.66 9.84
C ASN A 100 -16.87 -12.41 9.92
N SER A 101 -16.37 -11.90 8.78
CA SER A 101 -15.53 -10.71 8.76
C SER A 101 -16.35 -9.46 9.06
N ILE A 102 -15.91 -8.70 10.07
CA ILE A 102 -16.49 -7.39 10.40
C ILE A 102 -15.77 -6.34 9.55
N VAL A 103 -16.48 -5.77 8.59
CA VAL A 103 -15.95 -4.71 7.72
C VAL A 103 -16.67 -3.40 8.05
N PRO A 104 -15.95 -2.35 8.50
CA PRO A 104 -16.54 -1.03 8.69
C PRO A 104 -17.12 -0.50 7.39
N SER A 105 -18.22 0.27 7.46
CA SER A 105 -18.87 0.85 6.28
C SER A 105 -17.92 1.72 5.44
N SER A 106 -16.95 2.39 6.06
CA SER A 106 -15.90 3.16 5.38
C SER A 106 -14.99 2.31 4.48
N ASN A 107 -14.89 1.01 4.75
CA ASN A 107 -13.95 0.09 4.11
C ASN A 107 -14.65 -0.95 3.21
N GLU A 108 -15.97 -0.85 3.02
CA GLU A 108 -16.74 -1.79 2.20
C GLU A 108 -16.19 -1.91 0.78
N GLN A 109 -15.79 -0.77 0.20
CA GLN A 109 -15.27 -0.68 -1.17
C GLN A 109 -13.77 -0.95 -1.28
N ASP A 110 -13.08 -1.26 -0.18
CA ASP A 110 -11.67 -1.61 -0.21
C ASP A 110 -11.45 -2.98 -0.86
N PHE A 111 -10.28 -3.13 -1.47
CA PHE A 111 -9.83 -4.42 -1.98
C PHE A 111 -9.67 -5.43 -0.84
N SER A 112 -9.97 -6.69 -1.15
CA SER A 112 -9.63 -7.86 -0.35
C SER A 112 -9.36 -9.02 -1.29
N LEU A 113 -8.62 -10.04 -0.84
CA LEU A 113 -8.08 -11.07 -1.73
C LEU A 113 -9.17 -11.87 -2.48
N ASN A 114 -10.38 -11.97 -1.93
CA ASN A 114 -11.54 -12.60 -2.58
C ASN A 114 -12.10 -11.83 -3.79
N LEU A 115 -11.57 -10.65 -4.11
CA LEU A 115 -11.93 -9.87 -5.29
C LEU A 115 -10.95 -10.05 -6.46
N LEU A 116 -9.87 -10.82 -6.27
CA LEU A 116 -8.94 -11.18 -7.33
C LEU A 116 -9.50 -12.37 -8.12
N GLU A 117 -9.45 -12.31 -9.45
CA GLU A 117 -9.77 -13.46 -10.31
C GLU A 117 -8.65 -14.51 -10.20
N ASP A 118 -8.98 -15.81 -10.20
CA ASP A 118 -8.00 -16.89 -10.00
C ASP A 118 -6.94 -16.99 -11.12
N ASP A 119 -7.22 -16.39 -12.28
CA ASP A 119 -6.40 -16.39 -13.50
C ASP A 119 -5.68 -15.06 -13.79
N HIS A 120 -5.60 -14.18 -12.78
CA HIS A 120 -4.88 -12.88 -12.85
C HIS A 120 -3.36 -13.02 -12.93
#